data_AF-A0A9Q1HIJ8-F1
#
_entry.id   AF-A0A9Q1HIJ8-F1
#
_cell.length_a   1.000
_cell.length_b   1.000
_cell.length_c   1.000
_cell.angle_alpha   90.00
_cell.angle_beta   90.00
_cell.angle_gamma   90.00
#
_symmetry.space_group_name_H-M   'P 1'
#
loop_
_entity.id
_entity.type
_entity.pdbx_description
1 polymer ?
#
loop_
_entity_poly.entity_id
_entity_poly.type
_entity_poly.pdbx_seq_one_letter_code
_entity_poly.pdbx_strand_id
1 'polypeptide(L)'
;MPFQSLRFYPDQRLFPVRIDDTSLPPHEAFYSDLKKSNITADEYTYCQKVWHKENMQTVKDFLTWYNNRDVVPFLEALDKIAMFYRERHIDAFKDGISVPGLTMKYLFQAAEDEPCALFDEKNKDLYYTFRANLVGGPSIIFHRYQEKGKTKIRNTDNVCQKIVGFDANALYLWAIMQDMPTGPYLRRREETGFKLEKSRPAIRDDLLFGAIECDIHVYVYDELKPKFAEMCPIFKNTNVSVDDIGEHMKNFVMEGNIMTKPRKSLIGSMFGEKILLPTPLVKWYLQVTRIYQVIEFAPRPCFKAVCNSSEIRPTAKRSPTKKDIVI
;
A
#
# COMPACT_ATOMS: atom_id res chain seq x y z
N MET A 1 -13.93 -21.66 8.14
CA MET A 1 -14.80 -22.50 8.98
C MET A 1 -16.27 -22.23 8.62
N PRO A 2 -17.12 -23.25 8.44
CA PRO A 2 -18.45 -23.15 7.80
C PRO A 2 -19.56 -22.47 8.61
N PHE A 3 -19.35 -22.23 9.90
CA PHE A 3 -20.40 -22.06 10.90
C PHE A 3 -20.99 -20.65 11.04
N GLN A 4 -20.65 -19.69 10.18
CA GLN A 4 -21.23 -18.33 10.17
C GLN A 4 -22.72 -18.28 9.74
N SER A 5 -23.36 -19.44 9.53
CA SER A 5 -24.66 -19.55 8.87
C SER A 5 -25.82 -19.99 9.77
N LEU A 6 -25.57 -20.31 11.05
CA LEU A 6 -26.66 -20.66 11.96
C LEU A 6 -27.47 -19.41 12.32
N ARG A 7 -28.70 -19.30 11.80
CA ARG A 7 -29.58 -18.15 12.07
C ARG A 7 -30.24 -18.28 13.43
N PHE A 8 -30.07 -17.26 14.27
CA PHE A 8 -30.95 -16.98 15.40
C PHE A 8 -31.74 -15.72 15.09
N TYR A 9 -32.94 -15.89 14.52
CA TYR A 9 -33.92 -14.81 14.45
C TYR A 9 -35.07 -15.15 15.38
N PRO A 10 -35.46 -14.26 16.31
CA PRO A 10 -36.59 -14.49 17.20
C PRO A 10 -37.92 -14.69 16.45
N ASP A 11 -38.05 -14.23 15.20
CA ASP A 11 -39.39 -14.05 14.61
C ASP A 11 -39.55 -14.25 13.08
N GLN A 12 -38.64 -14.94 12.39
CA GLN A 12 -38.89 -15.32 10.98
C GLN A 12 -38.33 -16.72 10.67
N ARG A 13 -39.22 -17.73 10.58
CA ARG A 13 -38.88 -19.15 10.49
C ARG A 13 -39.10 -19.73 9.09
N LEU A 14 -38.11 -20.51 8.64
CA LEU A 14 -38.37 -21.78 7.94
C LEU A 14 -37.98 -22.99 8.84
N PHE A 15 -37.09 -22.83 9.83
CA PHE A 15 -36.80 -23.82 10.88
C PHE A 15 -36.50 -23.14 12.23
N PRO A 16 -37.31 -23.34 13.29
CA PRO A 16 -37.00 -22.79 14.61
C PRO A 16 -35.98 -23.66 15.36
N VAL A 17 -34.72 -23.26 15.34
CA VAL A 17 -33.70 -23.82 16.25
C VAL A 17 -33.70 -22.99 17.53
N ARG A 18 -33.89 -23.64 18.68
CA ARG A 18 -33.79 -23.02 20.01
C ARG A 18 -32.46 -23.42 20.65
N ILE A 19 -31.97 -22.54 21.51
CA ILE A 19 -30.71 -22.75 22.21
C ILE A 19 -30.74 -23.99 23.12
N ASP A 20 -31.91 -24.33 23.66
CA ASP A 20 -32.11 -25.48 24.54
C ASP A 20 -32.50 -26.77 23.80
N ASP A 21 -32.56 -26.75 22.45
CA ASP A 21 -32.86 -27.96 21.67
C ASP A 21 -31.77 -29.01 21.89
N THR A 22 -32.18 -30.26 22.13
CA THR A 22 -31.29 -31.35 22.55
C THR A 22 -30.69 -32.16 21.40
N SER A 23 -30.80 -31.65 20.18
CA SER A 23 -30.28 -32.30 18.98
C SER A 23 -29.54 -31.30 18.11
N LEU A 24 -28.53 -31.78 17.38
CA LEU A 24 -27.86 -30.98 16.37
C LEU A 24 -28.89 -30.54 15.33
N PRO A 25 -28.91 -29.26 14.90
CA PRO A 25 -29.83 -28.81 13.87
C PRO A 25 -29.71 -29.65 12.59
N PRO A 26 -30.80 -29.82 11.84
CA PRO A 26 -30.75 -30.52 10.56
C PRO A 26 -29.90 -29.74 9.55
N HIS A 27 -29.38 -30.42 8.53
CA HIS A 27 -28.48 -29.82 7.53
C HIS A 27 -29.08 -28.58 6.85
N GLU A 28 -30.38 -28.60 6.61
CA GLU A 28 -31.16 -27.51 6.00
C GLU A 28 -31.15 -26.23 6.84
N ALA A 29 -30.97 -26.34 8.16
CA ALA A 29 -30.91 -25.20 9.07
C ALA A 29 -29.59 -24.40 8.98
N PHE A 30 -28.60 -24.89 8.24
CA PHE A 30 -27.29 -24.24 8.07
C PHE A 30 -27.20 -23.33 6.83
N TYR A 31 -28.31 -23.07 6.13
CA TYR A 31 -28.30 -22.24 4.92
C TYR A 31 -27.93 -20.76 5.21
N SER A 32 -26.88 -20.28 4.56
CA SER A 32 -26.38 -18.90 4.72
C SER A 32 -27.02 -17.95 3.71
N ASP A 33 -27.71 -16.91 4.21
CA ASP A 33 -28.16 -15.81 3.35
C ASP A 33 -27.03 -14.97 2.79
N LEU A 34 -25.91 -14.89 3.53
CA LEU A 34 -24.73 -14.13 3.13
C LEU A 34 -24.00 -14.82 1.97
N LYS A 35 -23.83 -16.14 2.06
CA LYS A 35 -23.12 -16.93 1.04
C LYS A 35 -24.02 -17.51 -0.04
N LYS A 36 -25.35 -17.32 0.08
CA LYS A 36 -26.38 -17.89 -0.81
C LYS A 36 -26.18 -19.38 -1.09
N SER A 37 -25.76 -20.12 -0.06
CA SER A 37 -25.42 -21.53 -0.13
C SER A 37 -25.58 -22.18 1.24
N ASN A 38 -25.89 -23.49 1.23
CA ASN A 38 -25.81 -24.31 2.42
C ASN A 38 -24.38 -24.82 2.62
N ILE A 39 -24.06 -25.28 3.84
CA ILE A 39 -22.82 -26.01 4.08
C ILE A 39 -22.82 -27.32 3.27
N THR A 40 -21.65 -27.84 2.96
CA THR A 40 -21.51 -29.12 2.26
C THR A 40 -21.89 -30.30 3.18
N ALA A 41 -22.14 -31.47 2.59
CA ALA A 41 -22.42 -32.70 3.35
C ALA A 41 -21.23 -33.10 4.25
N ASP A 42 -20.00 -32.86 3.79
CA ASP A 42 -18.78 -33.13 4.55
C ASP A 42 -18.65 -32.21 5.76
N GLU A 43 -18.99 -30.92 5.60
CA GLU A 43 -19.02 -29.96 6.70
C GLU A 43 -20.10 -30.31 7.74
N TYR A 44 -21.26 -30.79 7.30
CA TYR A 44 -22.31 -31.26 8.23
C TYR A 44 -21.91 -32.55 8.96
N THR A 45 -21.27 -33.48 8.25
CA THR A 45 -20.70 -34.70 8.84
C THR A 45 -19.66 -34.34 9.91
N TYR A 46 -18.88 -33.27 9.69
CA TYR A 46 -17.98 -32.74 10.71
C TYR A 46 -18.74 -32.17 11.92
N CYS A 47 -19.83 -31.42 11.72
CA CYS A 47 -20.68 -30.94 12.82
C CYS A 47 -21.20 -32.09 13.68
N GLN A 48 -21.70 -33.17 13.05
CA GLN A 48 -22.17 -34.38 13.75
C GLN A 48 -21.05 -35.03 14.56
N LYS A 49 -19.87 -35.20 13.96
CA LYS A 49 -18.70 -35.75 14.66
C LYS A 49 -18.31 -34.92 15.88
N VAL A 50 -18.28 -33.59 15.75
CA VAL A 50 -17.97 -32.69 16.86
C VAL A 50 -19.03 -32.76 17.95
N TRP A 51 -20.32 -32.75 17.59
CA TRP A 51 -21.43 -32.85 18.54
C TRP A 51 -21.26 -34.05 19.47
N HIS A 52 -20.98 -35.23 18.90
CA HIS A 52 -20.75 -36.44 19.67
C HIS A 52 -19.42 -36.41 20.42
N LYS A 53 -18.33 -35.97 19.78
CA LYS A 53 -16.98 -35.95 20.38
C LYS A 53 -16.91 -35.07 21.63
N GLU A 54 -17.55 -33.90 21.58
CA GLU A 54 -17.54 -32.92 22.68
C GLU A 54 -18.70 -33.16 23.67
N ASN A 55 -19.45 -34.27 23.52
CA ASN A 55 -20.59 -34.66 24.36
C ASN A 55 -21.68 -33.58 24.51
N MET A 56 -21.95 -32.83 23.44
CA MET A 56 -22.90 -31.73 23.44
C MET A 56 -24.32 -32.26 23.69
N GLN A 57 -25.03 -31.64 24.63
CA GLN A 57 -26.40 -32.02 24.99
C GLN A 57 -27.42 -31.09 24.35
N THR A 58 -27.03 -29.84 24.07
CA THR A 58 -27.90 -28.80 23.56
C THR A 58 -27.26 -27.99 22.44
N VAL A 59 -28.07 -27.29 21.65
CA VAL A 59 -27.57 -26.33 20.64
C VAL A 59 -26.72 -25.24 21.30
N LYS A 60 -27.01 -24.86 22.55
CA LYS A 60 -26.18 -23.96 23.36
C LYS A 60 -24.74 -24.42 23.47
N ASP A 61 -24.52 -25.72 23.72
CA ASP A 61 -23.18 -26.29 23.86
C ASP A 61 -22.43 -26.19 22.54
N PHE A 62 -23.10 -26.50 21.43
CA PHE A 62 -22.57 -26.37 20.08
C PHE A 62 -22.19 -24.93 19.73
N LEU A 63 -23.05 -23.96 20.04
CA LEU A 63 -22.75 -22.55 19.82
C LEU A 63 -21.64 -22.02 20.71
N THR A 64 -21.62 -22.43 21.99
CA THR A 64 -20.58 -22.03 22.93
C THR A 64 -19.22 -22.52 22.45
N TRP A 65 -19.16 -23.81 22.09
CA TRP A 65 -17.95 -24.39 21.49
C TRP A 65 -17.56 -23.66 20.21
N TYR A 66 -18.51 -23.41 19.31
CA TYR A 66 -18.25 -22.75 18.04
C TYR A 66 -17.71 -21.33 18.24
N ASN A 67 -18.41 -20.50 19.02
CA ASN A 67 -17.99 -19.12 19.29
C ASN A 67 -16.62 -19.09 19.98
N ASN A 68 -16.33 -20.03 20.87
CA ASN A 68 -15.01 -20.12 21.51
C ASN A 68 -13.88 -20.45 20.51
N ARG A 69 -14.16 -21.15 19.40
CA ARG A 69 -13.15 -21.38 18.34
C ARG A 69 -12.72 -20.10 17.64
N ASP A 70 -13.57 -19.07 17.62
CA ASP A 70 -13.24 -17.75 17.05
C ASP A 70 -12.71 -16.79 18.13
N VAL A 71 -13.32 -16.79 19.32
CA VAL A 71 -12.97 -15.86 20.41
C VAL A 71 -11.62 -16.18 21.05
N VAL A 72 -11.30 -17.46 21.30
CA VAL A 72 -10.06 -17.83 22.00
C VAL A 72 -8.82 -17.42 21.19
N PRO A 73 -8.68 -17.77 19.89
CA PRO A 73 -7.53 -17.31 19.10
C PRO A 73 -7.46 -15.79 18.95
N PHE A 74 -8.61 -15.11 18.96
CA PHE A 74 -8.65 -13.64 18.94
C PHE A 74 -8.05 -13.05 20.24
N LEU A 75 -8.42 -13.58 21.40
CA LEU A 75 -7.83 -13.17 22.69
C LEU A 75 -6.32 -13.45 22.73
N GLU A 76 -5.88 -14.62 22.26
CA GLU A 76 -4.45 -14.94 22.16
C GLU A 76 -3.68 -13.98 21.24
N ALA A 77 -4.30 -13.55 20.13
CA ALA A 77 -3.71 -12.57 19.23
C ALA A 77 -3.65 -11.17 19.88
N LEU A 78 -4.69 -10.78 20.61
CA LEU A 78 -4.71 -9.53 21.38
C LEU A 78 -3.61 -9.50 22.44
N ASP A 79 -3.44 -10.59 23.19
CA ASP A 79 -2.38 -10.68 24.21
C ASP A 79 -1.00 -10.52 23.57
N LYS A 80 -0.74 -11.18 22.44
CA LYS A 80 0.54 -11.06 21.72
C LYS A 80 0.79 -9.64 21.20
N ILE A 81 -0.22 -8.98 20.63
CA ILE A 81 -0.10 -7.59 20.16
C ILE A 81 0.12 -6.65 21.35
N ALA A 82 -0.63 -6.82 22.43
CA ALA A 82 -0.50 -6.01 23.63
C ALA A 82 0.89 -6.17 24.26
N MET A 83 1.44 -7.39 24.32
CA MET A 83 2.80 -7.65 24.78
C MET A 83 3.84 -6.97 23.89
N PHE A 84 3.74 -7.13 22.56
CA PHE A 84 4.68 -6.53 21.59
C PHE A 84 4.82 -5.01 21.77
N TYR A 85 3.70 -4.30 21.95
CA TYR A 85 3.71 -2.85 22.18
C TYR A 85 4.09 -2.47 23.61
N ARG A 86 3.71 -3.27 24.62
CA ARG A 86 4.08 -3.03 26.01
C ARG A 86 5.59 -3.04 26.22
N GLU A 87 6.31 -3.96 25.58
CA GLU A 87 7.79 -4.00 25.58
C GLU A 87 8.42 -2.73 24.99
N ARG A 88 7.67 -1.96 24.21
CA ARG A 88 8.07 -0.67 23.60
C ARG A 88 7.50 0.54 24.35
N HIS A 89 7.00 0.34 25.56
CA HIS A 89 6.35 1.38 26.37
C HIS A 89 5.13 2.02 25.68
N ILE A 90 4.35 1.21 24.94
CA ILE A 90 3.10 1.61 24.30
C ILE A 90 1.96 0.73 24.83
N ASP A 91 0.87 1.36 25.27
CA ASP A 91 -0.38 0.69 25.62
C ASP A 91 -1.24 0.53 24.36
N ALA A 92 -1.30 -0.69 23.83
CA ALA A 92 -2.02 -1.01 22.60
C ALA A 92 -3.51 -0.60 22.61
N PHE A 93 -4.13 -0.45 23.78
CA PHE A 93 -5.55 -0.11 23.91
C PHE A 93 -5.81 1.36 24.23
N LYS A 94 -4.79 2.12 24.65
CA LYS A 94 -4.93 3.55 25.00
C LYS A 94 -4.22 4.47 24.01
N ASP A 95 -3.10 4.02 23.46
CA ASP A 95 -2.22 4.87 22.67
C ASP A 95 -2.57 4.94 21.18
N GLY A 96 -3.49 4.10 20.73
CA GLY A 96 -3.92 4.08 19.34
C GLY A 96 -5.28 3.41 19.18
N ILE A 97 -6.06 3.93 18.23
CA ILE A 97 -7.34 3.33 17.82
C ILE A 97 -7.11 2.17 16.82
N SER A 98 -5.92 2.11 16.21
CA SER A 98 -5.55 1.11 15.21
C SER A 98 -4.05 0.82 15.23
N VAL A 99 -3.66 -0.32 14.64
CA VAL A 99 -2.24 -0.72 14.49
C VAL A 99 -1.39 0.36 13.81
N PRO A 100 -1.83 1.04 12.74
CA PRO A 100 -1.09 2.18 12.18
C PRO A 100 -0.86 3.33 13.18
N GLY A 101 -1.83 3.63 14.04
CA GLY A 101 -1.68 4.65 15.09
C GLY A 101 -0.60 4.28 16.12
N LEU A 102 -0.62 3.02 16.58
CA LEU A 102 0.40 2.49 17.48
C LEU A 102 1.79 2.48 16.83
N THR A 103 1.86 2.08 15.55
CA THR A 103 3.12 2.08 14.77
C THR A 103 3.65 3.50 14.59
N MET A 104 2.79 4.48 14.34
CA MET A 104 3.19 5.88 14.22
C MET A 104 3.76 6.41 15.56
N LYS A 105 3.09 6.13 16.68
CA LYS A 105 3.62 6.49 18.01
C LYS A 105 5.00 5.86 18.24
N TYR A 106 5.14 4.57 17.96
CA TYR A 106 6.40 3.84 18.08
C TYR A 106 7.52 4.45 17.22
N LEU A 107 7.18 4.79 15.97
CA LEU A 107 8.13 5.39 15.03
C LEU A 107 8.64 6.74 15.53
N PHE A 108 7.74 7.61 16.02
CA PHE A 108 8.12 8.95 16.49
C PHE A 108 8.77 8.96 17.88
N GLN A 109 8.52 7.96 18.73
CA GLN A 109 9.30 7.79 19.97
C GLN A 109 10.80 7.63 19.68
N ALA A 110 11.17 7.00 18.57
CA ALA A 110 12.57 6.86 18.20
C ALA A 110 13.18 8.07 17.51
N ALA A 111 12.35 9.03 17.08
CA ALA A 111 12.77 10.28 16.47
C ALA A 111 12.58 11.46 17.43
N GLU A 112 12.46 11.21 18.74
CA GLU A 112 12.20 12.25 19.75
C GLU A 112 13.29 13.34 19.76
N ASP A 113 14.55 12.94 19.57
CA ASP A 113 15.69 13.86 19.49
C ASP A 113 15.86 14.50 18.09
N GLU A 114 15.05 14.10 17.10
CA GLU A 114 15.14 14.55 15.71
C GLU A 114 13.76 15.01 15.19
N PRO A 115 13.19 16.09 15.78
CA PRO A 115 11.81 16.48 15.51
C PRO A 115 11.60 16.88 14.05
N CYS A 116 10.46 16.46 13.49
CA CYS A 116 10.00 16.91 12.18
C CYS A 116 9.23 18.23 12.34
N ALA A 117 9.61 19.28 11.60
CA ALA A 117 8.88 20.54 11.65
C ALA A 117 7.49 20.42 10.99
N LEU A 118 6.50 21.03 11.65
CA LEU A 118 5.17 21.25 11.09
C LEU A 118 5.16 22.55 10.28
N PHE A 119 4.24 22.65 9.31
CA PHE A 119 4.00 23.91 8.61
C PHE A 119 3.16 24.85 9.48
N ASP A 120 3.63 26.08 9.65
CA ASP A 120 2.94 27.12 10.42
C ASP A 120 1.83 27.78 9.59
N GLU A 121 1.04 28.65 10.22
CA GLU A 121 -0.08 29.34 9.55
C GLU A 121 0.38 30.16 8.32
N LYS A 122 1.59 30.74 8.39
CA LYS A 122 2.21 31.51 7.30
C LYS A 122 2.56 30.63 6.09
N ASN A 123 2.89 29.36 6.32
CA ASN A 123 3.26 28.38 5.29
C ASN A 123 2.23 27.26 5.11
N LYS A 124 0.98 27.46 5.54
CA LYS A 124 -0.09 26.46 5.41
C LYS A 124 -0.35 26.03 3.96
N ASP A 125 0.04 26.86 3.00
CA ASP A 125 -0.02 26.53 1.58
C ASP A 125 0.87 25.33 1.22
N LEU A 126 2.01 25.14 1.91
CA LEU A 126 2.89 23.98 1.73
C LEU A 126 2.16 22.67 2.01
N TYR A 127 1.24 22.63 2.99
CA TYR A 127 0.45 21.42 3.22
C TYR A 127 -0.29 21.01 1.95
N TYR A 128 -0.96 21.94 1.29
CA TYR A 128 -1.69 21.67 0.05
C TYR A 128 -0.75 21.35 -1.11
N THR A 129 0.40 22.05 -1.22
CA THR A 129 1.42 21.75 -2.24
C THR A 129 1.94 20.32 -2.10
N PHE A 130 2.34 19.90 -0.89
CA PHE A 130 2.78 18.53 -0.65
C PHE A 130 1.65 17.53 -0.91
N ARG A 131 0.45 17.75 -0.36
CA ARG A 131 -0.69 16.84 -0.54
C ARG A 131 -1.10 16.66 -1.99
N ALA A 132 -1.03 17.71 -2.81
CA ALA A 132 -1.35 17.65 -4.24
C ALA A 132 -0.33 16.83 -5.04
N ASN A 133 0.92 16.79 -4.57
CA ASN A 133 2.04 16.12 -5.23
C ASN A 133 2.37 14.73 -4.64
N LEU A 134 1.70 14.31 -3.56
CA LEU A 134 1.80 12.95 -3.06
C LEU A 134 1.17 11.97 -4.07
N VAL A 135 2.00 11.03 -4.53
CA VAL A 135 1.59 9.95 -5.43
C VAL A 135 1.82 8.60 -4.77
N GLY A 136 1.00 7.62 -5.13
CA GLY A 136 1.19 6.24 -4.72
C GLY A 136 2.30 5.54 -5.51
N GLY A 137 2.51 4.26 -5.21
CA GLY A 137 3.39 3.41 -6.02
C GLY A 137 2.84 3.24 -7.44
N PRO A 138 3.67 3.36 -8.48
CA PRO A 138 3.22 3.13 -9.85
C PRO A 138 2.92 1.65 -10.08
N SER A 139 1.71 1.34 -10.55
CA SER A 139 1.34 0.01 -11.04
C SER A 139 1.26 0.07 -12.56
N ILE A 140 2.23 -0.54 -13.24
CA ILE A 140 2.42 -0.38 -14.69
C ILE A 140 2.34 -1.75 -15.37
N ILE A 141 1.56 -1.81 -16.43
CA ILE A 141 1.46 -2.96 -17.32
C ILE A 141 2.11 -2.58 -18.66
N PHE A 142 3.33 -3.05 -18.91
CA PHE A 142 4.03 -2.78 -20.18
C PHE A 142 3.46 -3.61 -21.34
N HIS A 143 3.03 -4.84 -21.04
CA HIS A 143 2.45 -5.76 -22.03
C HIS A 143 1.25 -6.49 -21.43
N ARG A 144 0.17 -6.62 -22.19
CA ARG A 144 -1.06 -7.32 -21.76
C ARG A 144 -0.88 -8.84 -21.66
N TYR A 145 0.03 -9.39 -22.45
CA TYR A 145 0.24 -10.83 -22.54
C TYR A 145 1.72 -11.14 -22.83
N GLN A 146 2.24 -12.13 -22.11
CA GLN A 146 3.58 -12.66 -22.26
C GLN A 146 3.51 -14.17 -22.04
N GLU A 147 4.03 -14.96 -22.98
CA GLU A 147 4.11 -16.41 -22.86
C GLU A 147 5.50 -16.91 -23.26
N LYS A 148 6.03 -17.83 -22.46
CA LYS A 148 7.26 -18.56 -22.74
C LYS A 148 7.17 -19.29 -24.09
N GLY A 149 8.19 -19.15 -24.91
CA GLY A 149 8.33 -19.75 -26.23
C GLY A 149 7.53 -19.06 -27.33
N LYS A 150 6.65 -18.10 -27.01
CA LYS A 150 5.79 -17.43 -27.99
C LYS A 150 6.05 -15.93 -28.11
N THR A 151 6.14 -15.22 -27.00
CA THR A 151 6.25 -13.76 -27.05
C THR A 151 7.68 -13.32 -27.37
N LYS A 152 7.84 -12.47 -28.39
CA LYS A 152 9.13 -11.84 -28.72
C LYS A 152 9.51 -10.79 -27.69
N ILE A 153 10.78 -10.73 -27.33
CA ILE A 153 11.31 -9.74 -26.39
C ILE A 153 11.60 -8.44 -27.15
N ARG A 154 10.84 -7.38 -26.83
CA ARG A 154 10.96 -6.07 -27.46
C ARG A 154 10.94 -6.20 -29.01
N ASN A 155 11.80 -5.47 -29.72
CA ASN A 155 11.92 -5.52 -31.18
C ASN A 155 13.01 -6.51 -31.63
N THR A 156 13.16 -7.65 -30.96
CA THR A 156 14.15 -8.68 -31.30
C THR A 156 13.48 -9.99 -31.72
N ASP A 157 14.21 -10.86 -32.40
CA ASP A 157 13.73 -12.21 -32.73
C ASP A 157 13.85 -13.21 -31.56
N ASN A 158 14.42 -12.77 -30.44
CA ASN A 158 14.51 -13.59 -29.24
C ASN A 158 13.13 -13.78 -28.62
N VAL A 159 12.70 -15.04 -28.49
CA VAL A 159 11.47 -15.40 -27.78
C VAL A 159 11.72 -15.53 -26.28
N CYS A 160 10.75 -15.08 -25.47
CA CYS A 160 10.78 -15.20 -24.01
C CYS A 160 10.95 -16.66 -23.60
N GLN A 161 11.95 -16.98 -22.78
CA GLN A 161 12.18 -18.36 -22.30
C GLN A 161 11.88 -18.55 -20.81
N LYS A 162 11.86 -17.47 -20.04
CA LYS A 162 11.60 -17.50 -18.60
C LYS A 162 10.98 -16.17 -18.17
N ILE A 163 9.95 -16.25 -17.34
CA ILE A 163 9.35 -15.11 -16.66
C ILE A 163 9.82 -15.16 -15.20
N VAL A 164 10.36 -14.04 -14.70
CA VAL A 164 10.89 -13.95 -13.34
C VAL A 164 10.22 -12.78 -12.63
N GLY A 165 9.61 -13.05 -11.47
CA GLY A 165 9.08 -12.03 -10.58
C GLY A 165 10.11 -11.61 -9.54
N PHE A 166 10.37 -10.31 -9.43
CA PHE A 166 11.18 -9.72 -8.37
C PHE A 166 10.28 -8.90 -7.46
N ASP A 167 10.52 -9.01 -6.15
CA ASP A 167 9.84 -8.21 -5.14
C ASP A 167 10.85 -7.60 -4.18
N ALA A 168 10.61 -6.35 -3.77
CA ALA A 168 11.49 -5.62 -2.89
C ALA A 168 11.17 -5.95 -1.43
N ASN A 169 12.15 -6.51 -0.70
CA ASN A 169 11.99 -6.84 0.72
C ASN A 169 11.75 -5.59 1.58
N ALA A 170 10.49 -5.37 1.96
CA ALA A 170 10.04 -4.25 2.78
C ALA A 170 10.43 -2.87 2.21
N LEU A 171 10.01 -2.58 0.99
CA LEU A 171 10.36 -1.36 0.24
C LEU A 171 10.19 -0.06 1.05
N TYR A 172 9.01 0.16 1.63
CA TYR A 172 8.74 1.38 2.41
C TYR A 172 9.53 1.45 3.71
N LEU A 173 9.82 0.31 4.33
CA LEU A 173 10.67 0.25 5.51
C LEU A 173 12.11 0.61 5.16
N TRP A 174 12.63 0.14 4.02
CA TRP A 174 13.95 0.58 3.55
C TRP A 174 13.95 2.07 3.23
N ALA A 175 12.88 2.59 2.62
CA ALA A 175 12.76 4.02 2.30
C ALA A 175 12.73 4.90 3.55
N ILE A 176 12.02 4.47 4.61
CA ILE A 176 11.92 5.24 5.85
C ILE A 176 13.23 5.27 6.66
N MET A 177 14.13 4.32 6.40
CA MET A 177 15.48 4.28 6.98
C MET A 177 16.49 5.22 6.32
N GLN A 178 16.14 5.83 5.18
CA GLN A 178 16.99 6.82 4.52
C GLN A 178 16.88 8.17 5.24
N ASP A 179 17.63 9.16 4.76
CA ASP A 179 17.50 10.52 5.27
C ASP A 179 16.06 11.04 5.11
N MET A 180 15.54 11.61 6.19
CA MET A 180 14.21 12.16 6.31
C MET A 180 14.27 13.66 6.64
N PRO A 181 13.22 14.44 6.30
CA PRO A 181 13.14 15.85 6.62
C PRO A 181 13.01 16.05 8.14
N THR A 182 14.07 16.54 8.76
CA THR A 182 14.13 16.84 10.19
C THR A 182 14.47 18.31 10.44
N GLY A 183 14.18 18.77 11.65
CA GLY A 183 14.43 20.14 12.09
C GLY A 183 13.54 21.17 11.39
N PRO A 184 13.80 22.47 11.65
CA PRO A 184 13.15 23.56 10.94
C PRO A 184 13.49 23.53 9.44
N TYR A 185 12.58 24.05 8.63
CA TYR A 185 12.78 24.15 7.19
C TYR A 185 13.10 25.58 6.73
N LEU A 186 13.86 25.68 5.64
CA LEU A 186 14.09 26.94 4.95
C LEU A 186 13.30 26.94 3.64
N ARG A 187 12.46 27.97 3.45
CA ARG A 187 11.68 28.15 2.22
C ARG A 187 12.21 29.33 1.43
N ARG A 188 12.60 29.08 0.18
CA ARG A 188 13.05 30.10 -0.77
C ARG A 188 12.06 30.17 -1.93
N ARG A 189 11.73 31.38 -2.37
CA ARG A 189 10.72 31.62 -3.42
C ARG A 189 11.27 32.53 -4.51
N GLU A 190 10.90 32.23 -5.75
CA GLU A 190 11.22 33.06 -6.91
C GLU A 190 10.70 34.50 -6.71
N GLU A 191 9.47 34.65 -6.21
CA GLU A 191 8.79 35.94 -6.00
C GLU A 191 9.51 36.89 -5.03
N THR A 192 10.29 36.36 -4.08
CA THR A 192 11.04 37.15 -3.10
C THR A 192 12.48 37.45 -3.55
N GLY A 193 12.78 37.30 -4.84
CA GLY A 193 14.09 37.63 -5.41
C GLY A 193 15.17 36.57 -5.18
N PHE A 194 14.78 35.33 -4.91
CA PHE A 194 15.73 34.21 -4.95
C PHE A 194 16.24 34.07 -6.39
N LYS A 195 17.47 34.54 -6.65
CA LYS A 195 18.13 34.34 -7.93
C LYS A 195 18.71 32.94 -7.97
N LEU A 196 18.12 32.09 -8.81
CA LEU A 196 18.75 30.85 -9.24
C LEU A 196 20.07 31.21 -9.94
N GLU A 197 21.22 30.90 -9.33
CA GLU A 197 22.47 30.92 -10.08
C GLU A 197 22.37 29.88 -11.19
N LYS A 198 22.54 30.32 -12.45
CA LYS A 198 22.39 29.48 -13.65
C LYS A 198 23.21 28.19 -13.49
N SER A 199 22.51 27.11 -13.18
CA SER A 199 22.85 25.71 -13.39
C SER A 199 24.35 25.35 -13.28
N ARG A 200 24.90 25.42 -12.07
CA ARG A 200 25.64 24.26 -11.54
C ARG A 200 24.83 23.75 -10.35
N PRO A 201 24.35 22.51 -10.34
CA PRO A 201 23.39 22.12 -9.34
C PRO A 201 24.14 21.96 -8.03
N ALA A 202 23.88 22.79 -7.02
CA ALA A 202 24.13 22.42 -5.62
C ALA A 202 23.49 21.04 -5.29
N ILE A 203 22.47 20.66 -6.07
CA ILE A 203 21.82 19.34 -6.08
C ILE A 203 22.77 18.20 -6.52
N ARG A 204 23.82 18.44 -7.32
CA ARG A 204 24.81 17.41 -7.70
C ARG A 204 25.85 17.16 -6.62
N ASP A 205 26.06 18.10 -5.71
CA ASP A 205 27.11 18.05 -4.69
C ASP A 205 26.56 17.72 -3.29
N ASP A 206 25.38 17.09 -3.20
CA ASP A 206 24.69 16.74 -1.95
C ASP A 206 24.38 17.91 -1.00
N LEU A 207 24.52 19.16 -1.46
CA LEU A 207 24.36 20.36 -0.63
C LEU A 207 22.90 20.70 -0.30
N LEU A 208 21.92 20.13 -1.01
CA LEU A 208 20.51 20.43 -0.82
C LEU A 208 19.68 19.16 -0.57
N PHE A 209 19.03 19.11 0.58
CA PHE A 209 18.05 18.08 0.95
C PHE A 209 16.67 18.70 1.22
N GLY A 210 15.64 18.17 0.58
CA GLY A 210 14.28 18.67 0.69
C GLY A 210 13.47 18.50 -0.60
N ALA A 211 12.62 19.47 -0.93
CA ALA A 211 11.71 19.44 -2.07
C ALA A 211 11.79 20.72 -2.93
N ILE A 212 11.56 20.59 -4.23
CA ILE A 212 11.60 21.68 -5.21
C ILE A 212 10.29 21.68 -5.99
N GLU A 213 9.60 22.83 -6.04
CA GLU A 213 8.48 23.04 -6.96
C GLU A 213 9.03 23.62 -8.26
N CYS A 214 8.84 22.90 -9.36
CA CYS A 214 9.52 23.20 -10.61
C CYS A 214 8.74 22.77 -11.85
N ASP A 215 9.18 23.30 -13.00
CA ASP A 215 8.90 22.74 -14.31
C ASP A 215 10.04 21.79 -14.71
N ILE A 216 9.68 20.65 -15.30
CA ILE A 216 10.62 19.63 -15.74
C ILE A 216 10.14 18.99 -17.04
N HIS A 217 11.03 18.90 -18.05
CA HIS A 217 10.71 18.36 -19.37
C HIS A 217 11.83 17.46 -19.87
N VAL A 218 11.57 16.16 -19.97
CA VAL A 218 12.55 15.14 -20.38
C VAL A 218 12.77 15.15 -21.89
N TYR A 219 11.78 15.56 -22.67
CA TYR A 219 11.81 15.54 -24.14
C TYR A 219 12.60 16.69 -24.78
N VAL A 220 13.12 17.62 -23.99
CA VAL A 220 13.97 18.73 -24.50
C VAL A 220 15.29 18.18 -25.08
N TYR A 221 15.64 16.92 -24.79
CA TYR A 221 16.84 16.26 -25.24
C TYR A 221 16.47 14.92 -25.90
N ASP A 222 16.65 14.84 -27.22
CA ASP A 222 16.24 13.70 -28.03
C ASP A 222 16.93 12.39 -27.60
N GLU A 223 18.14 12.46 -27.06
CA GLU A 223 18.91 11.31 -26.59
C GLU A 223 18.29 10.61 -25.36
N LEU A 224 17.49 11.31 -24.55
CA LEU A 224 16.85 10.73 -23.36
C LEU A 224 15.47 10.11 -23.68
N LYS A 225 14.85 10.48 -24.80
CA LYS A 225 13.54 9.94 -25.20
C LYS A 225 13.54 8.41 -25.31
N PRO A 226 14.51 7.75 -25.99
CA PRO A 226 14.54 6.29 -26.06
C PRO A 226 14.71 5.62 -24.69
N LYS A 227 15.52 6.21 -23.80
CA LYS A 227 15.77 5.68 -22.45
C LYS A 227 14.50 5.62 -21.61
N PHE A 228 13.63 6.62 -21.74
CA PHE A 228 12.41 6.75 -20.96
C PHE A 228 11.13 6.37 -21.73
N ALA A 229 11.27 5.89 -22.98
CA ALA A 229 10.14 5.50 -23.82
C ALA A 229 9.33 4.34 -23.22
N GLU A 230 10.01 3.39 -22.55
CA GLU A 230 9.36 2.25 -21.89
C GLU A 230 8.69 2.68 -20.58
N MET A 231 9.34 3.54 -19.80
CA MET A 231 8.84 4.03 -18.53
C MET A 231 9.14 5.53 -18.38
N CYS A 232 8.08 6.33 -18.53
CA CYS A 232 8.12 7.75 -18.26
C CYS A 232 8.53 8.01 -16.80
N PRO A 233 9.50 8.89 -16.53
CA PRO A 233 10.08 9.03 -15.21
C PRO A 233 9.20 9.83 -14.26
N ILE A 234 8.38 10.77 -14.73
CA ILE A 234 7.63 11.66 -13.86
C ILE A 234 6.25 11.10 -13.59
N PHE A 235 5.96 10.78 -12.34
CA PHE A 235 4.62 10.33 -11.92
C PHE A 235 3.80 11.50 -11.38
N LYS A 236 2.63 11.74 -11.96
CA LYS A 236 1.73 12.82 -11.53
C LYS A 236 0.26 12.41 -11.65
N ASN A 237 -0.57 12.97 -10.81
CA ASN A 237 -2.02 12.83 -10.93
C ASN A 237 -2.57 13.85 -11.92
N THR A 238 -3.35 13.42 -12.89
CA THR A 238 -4.09 14.30 -13.80
C THR A 238 -5.47 13.72 -14.12
N ASN A 239 -6.36 14.52 -14.68
CA ASN A 239 -7.61 14.01 -15.25
C ASN A 239 -7.30 13.39 -16.60
N VAL A 240 -7.69 12.13 -16.76
CA VAL A 240 -7.56 11.36 -18.00
C VAL A 240 -8.96 11.17 -18.57
N SER A 241 -9.12 11.53 -19.85
CA SER A 241 -10.33 11.39 -20.64
C SER A 241 -10.22 10.25 -21.66
N VAL A 242 -11.30 10.01 -22.41
CA VAL A 242 -11.29 9.02 -23.50
C VAL A 242 -10.31 9.42 -24.60
N ASP A 243 -10.08 10.71 -24.82
CA ASP A 243 -9.19 11.20 -25.87
C ASP A 243 -7.71 10.97 -25.56
N ASP A 244 -7.37 10.80 -24.28
CA ASP A 244 -6.00 10.60 -23.79
C ASP A 244 -5.53 9.13 -23.84
N ILE A 245 -6.42 8.18 -24.14
CA ILE A 245 -6.11 6.75 -24.16
C ILE A 245 -6.00 6.19 -25.58
N GLY A 246 -5.20 5.14 -25.75
CA GLY A 246 -5.01 4.50 -27.06
C GLY A 246 -6.28 3.84 -27.60
N GLU A 247 -6.35 3.70 -28.93
CA GLU A 247 -7.52 3.23 -29.67
C GLU A 247 -8.17 1.95 -29.11
N HIS A 248 -7.35 0.96 -28.79
CA HIS A 248 -7.83 -0.28 -28.19
C HIS A 248 -8.57 -0.06 -26.86
N MET A 249 -8.06 0.83 -26.00
CA MET A 249 -8.73 1.15 -24.74
C MET A 249 -9.97 2.00 -24.95
N LYS A 250 -10.02 2.85 -25.99
CA LYS A 250 -11.23 3.60 -26.36
C LYS A 250 -12.37 2.65 -26.67
N ASN A 251 -12.12 1.65 -27.53
CA ASN A 251 -13.13 0.64 -27.89
C ASN A 251 -13.64 -0.12 -26.65
N PHE A 252 -12.74 -0.60 -25.81
CA PHE A 252 -13.10 -1.30 -24.57
C PHE A 252 -13.95 -0.44 -23.62
N VAL A 253 -13.59 0.84 -23.47
CA VAL A 253 -14.33 1.80 -22.63
C VAL A 253 -15.71 2.09 -23.18
N MET A 254 -15.84 2.24 -24.51
CA MET A 254 -17.11 2.52 -25.18
C MET A 254 -18.06 1.32 -25.11
N GLU A 255 -17.58 0.11 -25.40
CA GLU A 255 -18.37 -1.12 -25.32
C GLU A 255 -18.85 -1.41 -23.88
N GLY A 256 -17.99 -1.16 -22.89
CA GLY A 256 -18.31 -1.42 -21.48
C GLY A 256 -19.01 -0.27 -20.74
N ASN A 257 -19.17 0.92 -21.36
CA ASN A 257 -19.66 2.14 -20.72
C ASN A 257 -18.90 2.52 -19.41
N ILE A 258 -17.57 2.33 -19.39
CA ILE A 258 -16.74 2.35 -18.16
C ILE A 258 -16.21 3.75 -17.80
N MET A 259 -15.97 4.62 -18.79
CA MET A 259 -15.31 5.93 -18.59
C MET A 259 -16.05 7.04 -19.34
N THR A 260 -17.25 7.35 -18.86
CA THR A 260 -18.11 8.39 -19.43
C THR A 260 -17.70 9.82 -19.06
N LYS A 261 -16.83 9.98 -18.06
CA LYS A 261 -16.31 11.27 -17.60
C LYS A 261 -14.81 11.19 -17.34
N PRO A 262 -14.07 12.31 -17.48
CA PRO A 262 -12.67 12.36 -17.08
C PRO A 262 -12.51 11.96 -15.62
N ARG A 263 -11.46 11.19 -15.32
CA ARG A 263 -11.18 10.70 -13.97
C ARG A 263 -9.75 10.99 -13.57
N LYS A 264 -9.54 11.34 -12.30
CA LYS A 264 -8.21 11.56 -11.74
C LYS A 264 -7.44 10.23 -11.71
N SER A 265 -6.31 10.18 -12.40
CA SER A 265 -5.47 8.99 -12.54
C SER A 265 -4.00 9.35 -12.32
N LEU A 266 -3.25 8.42 -11.73
CA LEU A 266 -1.79 8.51 -11.68
C LEU A 266 -1.24 8.06 -13.04
N ILE A 267 -0.44 8.92 -13.67
CA ILE A 267 0.18 8.64 -14.97
C ILE A 267 1.70 8.76 -14.90
N GLY A 268 2.41 8.05 -15.78
CA GLY A 268 3.78 8.37 -16.15
C GLY A 268 3.78 9.46 -17.22
N SER A 269 4.63 10.47 -17.06
CA SER A 269 4.75 11.62 -17.95
C SER A 269 6.21 11.94 -18.26
N MET A 270 6.44 12.49 -19.44
CA MET A 270 7.75 13.03 -19.85
C MET A 270 7.96 14.47 -19.39
N PHE A 271 6.95 15.07 -18.75
CA PHE A 271 7.04 16.42 -18.21
C PHE A 271 6.17 16.61 -16.97
N GLY A 272 6.51 17.63 -16.18
CA GLY A 272 5.71 18.11 -15.07
C GLY A 272 5.82 19.62 -15.02
N GLU A 273 4.68 20.29 -14.88
CA GLU A 273 4.62 21.73 -14.72
C GLU A 273 4.19 22.02 -13.29
N LYS A 274 4.91 22.93 -12.63
CA LYS A 274 4.68 23.30 -11.23
C LYS A 274 4.52 22.08 -10.31
N ILE A 275 5.36 21.06 -10.51
CA ILE A 275 5.36 19.81 -9.75
C ILE A 275 6.34 19.92 -8.59
N LEU A 276 5.94 19.41 -7.41
CA LEU A 276 6.81 19.32 -6.24
C LEU A 276 7.52 17.96 -6.24
N LEU A 277 8.85 17.98 -6.37
CA LEU A 277 9.68 16.78 -6.40
C LEU A 277 10.69 16.79 -5.25
N PRO A 278 10.93 15.64 -4.59
CA PRO A 278 12.01 15.52 -3.62
C PRO A 278 13.35 15.59 -4.35
N THR A 279 14.32 16.27 -3.73
CA THR A 279 15.67 16.50 -4.28
C THR A 279 16.41 15.25 -4.75
N PRO A 280 16.34 14.07 -4.08
CA PRO A 280 16.94 12.84 -4.60
C PRO A 280 16.39 12.41 -5.96
N LEU A 281 15.12 12.74 -6.23
CA LEU A 281 14.46 12.39 -7.48
C LEU A 281 14.82 13.38 -8.61
N VAL A 282 14.92 14.67 -8.27
CA VAL A 282 15.40 15.71 -9.19
C VAL A 282 16.84 15.41 -9.66
N LYS A 283 17.70 14.90 -8.77
CA LYS A 283 19.06 14.43 -9.13
C LYS A 283 19.02 13.42 -10.28
N TRP A 284 18.02 12.53 -10.29
CA TRP A 284 17.90 11.48 -11.29
C TRP A 284 17.26 11.96 -12.60
N TYR A 285 16.31 12.89 -12.52
CA TYR A 285 15.63 13.46 -13.71
C TYR A 285 16.44 14.54 -14.44
N LEU A 286 17.53 15.01 -13.84
CA LEU A 286 18.63 15.82 -14.40
C LEU A 286 18.32 17.16 -15.10
N GLN A 287 17.07 17.58 -15.34
CA GLN A 287 16.81 18.74 -16.21
C GLN A 287 15.56 19.55 -15.82
N VAL A 288 15.69 20.33 -14.75
CA VAL A 288 14.69 21.33 -14.32
C VAL A 288 14.77 22.59 -15.19
N THR A 289 13.64 23.04 -15.75
CA THR A 289 13.58 24.22 -16.64
C THR A 289 13.24 25.50 -15.90
N ARG A 290 12.46 25.42 -14.80
CA ARG A 290 12.11 26.56 -13.95
C ARG A 290 11.91 26.12 -12.50
N ILE A 291 12.31 26.95 -11.54
CA ILE A 291 12.10 26.70 -10.11
C ILE A 291 11.24 27.81 -9.52
N TYR A 292 10.11 27.44 -8.92
CA TYR A 292 9.20 28.37 -8.26
C TYR A 292 9.57 28.55 -6.79
N GLN A 293 9.91 27.45 -6.11
CA GLN A 293 10.32 27.46 -4.72
C GLN A 293 11.14 26.22 -4.34
N VAL A 294 11.92 26.38 -3.27
CA VAL A 294 12.72 25.33 -2.65
C VAL A 294 12.38 25.27 -1.16
N ILE A 295 12.11 24.07 -0.66
CA ILE A 295 11.89 23.79 0.75
C ILE A 295 13.02 22.85 1.20
N GLU A 296 13.92 23.36 2.02
CA GLU A 296 15.11 22.65 2.51
C GLU A 296 14.93 22.21 3.96
N PHE A 297 15.43 21.01 4.28
CA PHE A 297 15.37 20.39 5.61
C PHE A 297 16.75 19.84 5.98
N ALA A 298 16.96 19.54 7.28
CA ALA A 298 18.12 18.76 7.69
C ALA A 298 17.91 17.27 7.33
N PRO A 299 18.83 16.65 6.58
CA PRO A 299 18.78 15.22 6.28
C PRO A 299 19.24 14.42 7.50
N ARG A 300 18.36 13.61 8.10
CA ARG A 300 18.76 12.63 9.10
C ARG A 300 18.01 11.31 8.98
N PRO A 301 18.65 10.16 9.21
CA PRO A 301 18.00 8.86 9.18
C PRO A 301 17.27 8.55 10.50
N CYS A 302 16.38 9.46 10.94
CA CYS A 302 15.76 9.48 12.27
C CYS A 302 15.00 8.19 12.63
N PHE A 303 14.49 7.47 11.63
CA PHE A 303 13.72 6.23 11.84
C PHE A 303 14.52 4.94 11.67
N LYS A 304 15.82 5.04 11.35
CA LYS A 304 16.66 3.89 11.02
C LYS A 304 16.80 2.89 12.16
N ALA A 305 16.87 3.38 13.41
CA ALA A 305 17.02 2.53 14.59
C ALA A 305 15.84 1.57 14.77
N VAL A 306 14.61 2.05 14.64
CA VAL A 306 13.39 1.24 14.76
C VAL A 306 13.33 0.17 13.68
N CYS A 307 13.60 0.56 12.44
CA CYS A 307 13.42 -0.28 11.27
C CYS A 307 14.46 -1.39 11.13
N ASN A 308 15.60 -1.27 11.81
CA ASN A 308 16.65 -2.30 11.86
C ASN A 308 16.38 -3.42 12.88
N SER A 309 15.33 -3.31 13.71
CA SER A 309 14.99 -4.36 14.64
C SER A 309 14.66 -5.67 13.89
N SER A 310 15.28 -6.77 14.33
CA SER A 310 15.15 -8.10 13.70
C SER A 310 13.71 -8.64 13.68
N GLU A 311 12.84 -8.07 14.52
CA GLU A 311 11.41 -8.36 14.59
C GLU A 311 10.58 -7.64 13.52
N ILE A 312 11.02 -6.45 13.08
CA ILE A 312 10.34 -5.65 12.03
C ILE A 312 10.87 -6.01 10.64
N ARG A 313 12.17 -6.30 10.55
CA ARG A 313 12.79 -6.84 9.35
C ARG A 313 13.42 -8.19 9.68
N PRO A 314 12.66 -9.28 9.55
CA PRO A 314 13.24 -10.61 9.66
C PRO A 314 14.40 -10.69 8.67
N THR A 315 15.57 -11.09 9.14
CA THR A 315 16.66 -11.45 8.23
C THR A 315 16.10 -12.49 7.28
N ALA A 316 16.26 -12.26 5.98
CA ALA A 316 15.74 -13.18 4.97
C ALA A 316 16.35 -14.56 5.23
N LYS A 317 15.62 -15.45 5.91
CA LYS A 317 15.95 -16.86 5.93
C LYS A 317 15.81 -17.30 4.48
N ARG A 318 16.94 -17.50 3.79
CA ARG A 318 16.95 -18.23 2.52
C ARG A 318 16.31 -19.58 2.83
N SER A 319 15.05 -19.74 2.46
CA SER A 319 14.44 -21.06 2.39
C SER A 319 15.34 -21.90 1.48
N PRO A 320 15.90 -23.04 1.94
CA PRO A 320 16.67 -23.95 1.08
C PRO A 320 15.82 -24.51 -0.08
N THR A 321 14.52 -24.29 -0.04
CA THR A 321 13.53 -24.79 -0.98
C THR A 321 12.64 -23.64 -1.47
N LYS A 322 13.21 -22.64 -2.17
CA LYS A 322 12.40 -21.97 -3.19
C LYS A 322 12.36 -22.92 -4.39
N LYS A 323 11.35 -23.80 -4.43
CA LYS A 323 10.90 -24.32 -5.72
C LYS A 323 10.54 -23.09 -6.53
N ASP A 324 11.19 -22.90 -7.68
CA ASP A 324 10.76 -21.95 -8.68
C ASP A 324 9.25 -22.13 -8.86
N ILE A 325 8.47 -21.14 -8.45
CA ILE A 325 7.07 -21.07 -8.88
C ILE A 325 7.17 -20.66 -10.35
N VAL A 326 7.27 -21.68 -11.20
CA VAL A 326 6.99 -21.56 -12.61
C VAL A 326 5.47 -21.37 -12.68
N ILE A 327 5.05 -20.12 -12.94
CA ILE A 327 3.68 -19.84 -13.35
C ILE A 327 3.47 -20.46 -14.73
#